data_AF-A0A358JV75-F1
#
_entry.id   AF-A0A358JV75-F1
#
_cell.length_a   1.000
_cell.length_b   1.000
_cell.length_c   1.000
_cell.angle_alpha   90.00
_cell.angle_beta   90.00
_cell.angle_gamma   90.00
#
_symmetry.space_group_name_H-M   'P 1'
#
loop_
_entity.id
_entity.type
_entity.pdbx_description
1 polymer ?
#
loop_
_entity_poly.entity_id
_entity_poly.type
_entity_poly.pdbx_seq_one_letter_code
_entity_poly.pdbx_strand_id
1 'polypeptide(L)'
;MSACFTTSYYYSIILRFYLPLCPRQVRYNKCNRPLKNGGRNMKKALVIINKTAGMGKKAQLENTLIRNLKSQDYEPVIRYTEAAGFKHIIQEHAPDTDLIVAAGGDGTISELVSILGKENINIPIAVIPAGTVNDFARANNIPLNPITAAKELDTSITKTIDTIKINNTYAAYMVAFGNFMTSFAKVNSSVKNKVGRGAYLIKGLRTLIKLTPYRVSIKIDKLEMEVDSVFTLASKISSVGSVEKLLPEAKPDDGLLHILNIEPINIKDIVQLIYMAFTGNITKHPKVMYLTAEQAEIKTKDLKEMNIDGDLYDYKDVMVSVVKDGLTLTDNQKN
;
A
#
# COMPACT_ATOMS: atom_id res chain seq x y z
N MET A 1 25.80 28.54 36.65
CA MET A 1 24.56 29.33 36.81
C MET A 1 24.26 29.94 35.46
N SER A 2 23.42 29.27 34.66
CA SER A 2 21.99 29.59 34.45
C SER A 2 21.82 30.80 33.52
N ALA A 3 21.00 30.84 32.48
CA ALA A 3 20.11 29.89 31.78
C ALA A 3 19.75 30.60 30.45
N CYS A 4 19.62 29.87 29.34
CA CYS A 4 18.33 29.61 28.66
C CYS A 4 17.57 30.85 28.15
N PHE A 5 17.64 31.15 26.84
CA PHE A 5 16.65 31.82 25.98
C PHE A 5 17.16 31.65 24.53
N THR A 6 16.44 31.27 23.47
CA THR A 6 15.07 30.77 23.28
C THR A 6 15.04 30.23 21.84
N THR A 7 14.60 28.98 21.69
CA THR A 7 14.13 28.39 20.44
C THR A 7 12.84 29.10 20.00
N SER A 8 12.93 30.09 19.11
CA SER A 8 11.75 30.74 18.52
C SER A 8 12.07 31.47 17.22
N TYR A 9 12.68 30.80 16.23
CA TYR A 9 12.84 31.34 14.88
C TYR A 9 12.87 30.21 13.82
N TYR A 10 11.86 29.35 13.82
CA TYR A 10 11.54 28.45 12.69
C TYR A 10 10.02 28.36 12.54
N TYR A 11 9.37 29.52 12.43
CA TYR A 11 7.94 29.63 12.13
C TYR A 11 7.75 30.77 11.14
N SER A 12 8.14 30.52 9.90
CA SER A 12 7.65 31.18 8.68
C SER A 12 8.57 30.74 7.54
N ILE A 13 7.99 30.42 6.40
CA ILE A 13 8.64 29.91 5.17
C ILE A 13 8.72 28.38 5.11
N ILE A 14 7.57 27.71 5.19
CA ILE A 14 7.31 26.61 4.25
C ILE A 14 6.41 27.21 3.19
N LEU A 15 7.03 27.78 2.15
CA LEU A 15 6.31 28.07 0.91
C LEU A 15 5.74 26.73 0.43
N ARG A 16 4.41 26.61 0.42
CA ARG A 16 3.68 25.59 -0.33
C ARG A 16 4.02 25.76 -1.81
N PHE A 17 5.13 25.17 -2.25
CA PHE A 17 5.39 24.96 -3.67
C PHE A 17 4.48 23.83 -4.15
N TYR A 18 3.20 24.16 -4.36
CA TYR A 18 2.39 23.45 -5.35
C TYR A 18 2.92 23.87 -6.72
N LEU A 19 3.99 23.22 -7.20
CA LEU A 19 4.21 23.20 -8.64
C LEU A 19 3.11 22.31 -9.22
N PRO A 20 2.25 22.81 -10.13
CA PRO A 20 1.23 21.98 -10.75
C PRO A 20 1.93 21.04 -11.72
N LEU A 21 2.34 19.87 -11.22
CA LEU A 21 2.68 18.75 -12.09
C LEU A 21 1.37 18.33 -12.76
N CYS A 22 1.37 18.35 -14.09
CA CYS A 22 0.20 18.05 -14.92
C CYS A 22 -0.36 16.67 -14.55
N PRO A 23 -1.66 16.53 -14.19
CA PRO A 23 -2.21 15.24 -13.80
C PRO A 23 -2.11 14.25 -14.97
N ARG A 24 -1.34 13.18 -14.77
CA ARG A 24 -1.20 12.09 -15.73
C ARG A 24 -2.52 11.31 -15.78
N GLN A 25 -2.98 10.97 -16.98
CA GLN A 25 -4.16 10.11 -17.18
C GLN A 25 -3.75 8.64 -17.10
N VAL A 26 -4.59 7.83 -16.43
CA VAL A 26 -4.48 6.37 -16.37
C VAL A 26 -4.38 5.82 -17.80
N ARG A 27 -3.34 5.03 -18.07
CA ARG A 27 -3.15 4.37 -19.36
C ARG A 27 -3.84 3.01 -19.34
N TYR A 28 -4.99 2.94 -20.00
CA TYR A 28 -5.67 1.69 -20.28
C TYR A 28 -5.12 1.07 -21.54
N ASN A 29 -4.74 -0.21 -21.45
CA ASN A 29 -4.28 -0.98 -22.59
C ASN A 29 -5.19 -2.19 -22.77
N LYS A 30 -5.63 -2.42 -24.01
CA LYS A 30 -6.12 -3.75 -24.41
C LYS A 30 -4.96 -4.73 -24.27
N CYS A 31 -5.22 -5.88 -23.65
CA CYS A 31 -4.23 -6.93 -23.47
C CYS A 31 -3.84 -7.59 -24.82
N ASN A 32 -3.00 -6.90 -25.61
CA ASN A 32 -2.55 -7.35 -26.92
C ASN A 32 -1.15 -7.97 -26.83
N ARG A 33 -1.02 -9.17 -26.25
CA ARG A 33 0.14 -10.03 -26.52
C ARG A 33 -0.17 -10.92 -27.73
N PRO A 34 0.65 -10.90 -28.80
CA PRO A 34 0.46 -11.80 -29.93
C PRO A 34 0.62 -13.26 -29.48
N LEU A 35 -0.27 -14.12 -29.97
CA LEU A 35 -0.10 -15.57 -29.84
C LEU A 35 1.24 -15.95 -30.49
N LYS A 36 2.10 -16.67 -29.77
CA LYS A 36 3.27 -17.31 -30.41
C LYS A 36 2.71 -18.23 -31.51
N ASN A 37 3.10 -17.99 -32.76
CA ASN A 37 2.61 -18.69 -33.94
C ASN A 37 2.71 -20.22 -33.78
N GLY A 38 1.60 -20.94 -34.06
CA GLY A 38 1.56 -22.39 -34.29
C GLY A 38 0.76 -23.20 -33.26
N GLY A 39 -0.53 -23.45 -33.54
CA GLY A 39 -1.42 -24.30 -32.73
C GLY A 39 -1.94 -23.60 -31.47
N ARG A 40 -3.23 -23.70 -31.16
CA ARG A 40 -3.85 -23.05 -29.99
C ARG A 40 -3.23 -23.55 -28.68
N ASN A 41 -2.14 -22.93 -28.23
CA ASN A 41 -1.76 -22.99 -26.83
C ASN A 41 -2.51 -21.88 -26.11
N MET A 42 -3.39 -22.27 -25.18
CA MET A 42 -4.06 -21.35 -24.27
C MET A 42 -3.01 -20.51 -23.52
N LYS A 43 -3.34 -19.25 -23.22
CA LYS A 43 -2.47 -18.39 -22.40
C LYS A 43 -2.33 -19.01 -21.01
N LYS A 44 -1.19 -18.86 -20.32
CA LYS A 44 -1.03 -19.45 -18.98
C LYS A 44 -1.27 -18.42 -17.88
N ALA A 45 -2.12 -18.77 -16.91
CA ALA A 45 -2.38 -17.96 -15.73
C ALA A 45 -1.84 -18.65 -14.47
N LEU A 46 -0.78 -18.12 -13.88
CA LEU A 46 -0.27 -18.60 -12.59
C LEU A 46 -1.16 -18.06 -11.47
N VAL A 47 -1.89 -18.94 -10.79
CA VAL A 47 -2.77 -18.55 -9.68
C VAL A 47 -2.12 -18.90 -8.36
N ILE A 48 -1.83 -17.89 -7.56
CA ILE A 48 -1.16 -17.99 -6.28
C ILE A 48 -2.19 -17.78 -5.17
N ILE A 49 -2.48 -18.82 -4.40
CA ILE A 49 -3.48 -18.79 -3.32
C ILE A 49 -2.78 -18.89 -1.98
N ASN A 50 -2.94 -17.87 -1.14
CA ASN A 50 -2.40 -17.90 0.21
C ASN A 50 -3.22 -18.85 1.12
N LYS A 51 -2.57 -19.91 1.62
CA LYS A 51 -3.19 -20.91 2.51
C LYS A 51 -3.61 -20.36 3.87
N THR A 52 -3.00 -19.30 4.38
CA THR A 52 -3.30 -18.76 5.73
C THR A 52 -4.32 -17.63 5.69
N ALA A 53 -4.59 -17.06 4.51
CA ALA A 53 -5.60 -16.01 4.33
C ALA A 53 -7.02 -16.54 4.66
N GLY A 54 -7.79 -15.73 5.39
CA GLY A 54 -9.02 -16.08 6.10
C GLY A 54 -10.19 -16.51 5.21
N MET A 55 -10.13 -17.71 4.65
CA MET A 55 -11.15 -18.23 3.74
C MET A 55 -11.72 -19.56 4.22
N GLY A 56 -12.96 -19.55 4.72
CA GLY A 56 -13.80 -20.75 4.86
C GLY A 56 -14.37 -21.27 3.52
N LYS A 57 -14.01 -20.64 2.39
CA LYS A 57 -14.56 -20.91 1.04
C LYS A 57 -13.48 -21.09 -0.05
N LYS A 58 -12.31 -21.62 0.30
CA LYS A 58 -11.17 -21.76 -0.63
C LYS A 58 -11.50 -22.55 -1.89
N ALA A 59 -12.12 -23.73 -1.73
CA ALA A 59 -12.52 -24.56 -2.87
C ALA A 59 -13.51 -23.83 -3.80
N GLN A 60 -14.42 -23.03 -3.23
CA GLN A 60 -15.34 -22.23 -4.03
C GLN A 60 -14.59 -21.15 -4.81
N LEU A 61 -13.61 -20.48 -4.19
CA LEU A 61 -12.79 -19.47 -4.84
C LEU A 61 -11.98 -20.07 -6.00
N GLU A 62 -11.26 -21.14 -5.73
CA GLU A 62 -10.44 -21.85 -6.73
C GLU A 62 -11.30 -22.31 -7.91
N ASN A 63 -12.43 -22.97 -7.67
CA ASN A 63 -13.36 -23.38 -8.73
C ASN A 63 -13.95 -22.20 -9.50
N THR A 64 -14.07 -21.02 -8.88
CA THR A 64 -14.53 -19.81 -9.55
C THR A 64 -13.44 -19.25 -10.46
N LEU A 65 -12.20 -19.17 -9.98
CA LEU A 65 -11.06 -18.72 -10.77
C LEU A 65 -10.78 -19.64 -11.94
N ILE A 66 -10.77 -20.96 -11.74
CA ILE A 66 -10.55 -21.93 -12.81
C ILE A 66 -11.58 -21.77 -13.92
N ARG A 67 -12.88 -21.67 -13.56
CA ARG A 67 -13.94 -21.51 -14.56
C ARG A 67 -13.84 -20.19 -15.30
N ASN A 68 -13.62 -19.08 -14.59
CA ASN A 68 -13.55 -17.77 -15.21
C ASN A 68 -12.32 -17.65 -16.14
N LEU A 69 -11.13 -18.05 -15.69
CA LEU A 69 -9.90 -18.02 -16.49
C LEU A 69 -10.01 -18.89 -17.75
N LYS A 70 -10.56 -20.12 -17.63
CA LYS A 70 -10.80 -20.98 -18.79
C LYS A 70 -11.77 -20.37 -19.81
N SER A 71 -12.81 -19.67 -19.36
CA SER A 71 -13.73 -18.96 -20.26
C SER A 71 -13.09 -17.77 -20.99
N GLN A 72 -11.90 -17.34 -20.57
CA GLN A 72 -11.10 -16.28 -21.17
C GLN A 72 -9.85 -16.84 -21.88
N ASP A 73 -9.86 -18.12 -22.26
CA ASP A 73 -8.76 -18.83 -22.94
C ASP A 73 -7.43 -18.89 -22.16
N TYR A 74 -7.50 -18.86 -20.82
CA TYR A 74 -6.36 -19.10 -19.94
C TYR A 74 -6.35 -20.52 -19.37
N GLU A 75 -5.18 -21.14 -19.35
CA GLU A 75 -4.85 -22.35 -18.60
C GLU A 75 -4.40 -21.97 -17.18
N PRO A 76 -5.21 -22.20 -16.14
CA PRO A 76 -4.85 -21.86 -14.78
C PRO A 76 -3.87 -22.89 -14.19
N VAL A 77 -2.71 -22.41 -13.72
CA VAL A 77 -1.73 -23.18 -12.95
C VAL A 77 -1.86 -22.77 -11.49
N ILE A 78 -2.54 -23.58 -10.68
CA ILE A 78 -2.76 -23.27 -9.25
C ILE A 78 -1.53 -23.63 -8.43
N ARG A 79 -1.09 -22.68 -7.61
CA ARG A 79 -0.02 -22.83 -6.63
C ARG A 79 -0.45 -22.21 -5.31
N TYR A 80 0.04 -22.79 -4.22
CA TYR A 80 -0.29 -22.36 -2.88
C TYR A 80 0.95 -21.79 -2.22
N THR A 81 0.79 -20.66 -1.53
CA THR A 81 1.89 -20.10 -0.75
C THR A 81 2.00 -20.78 0.61
N GLU A 82 3.23 -20.82 1.11
CA GLU A 82 3.56 -21.27 2.46
C GLU A 82 4.12 -20.09 3.26
N ALA A 83 4.37 -20.30 4.56
CA ALA A 83 4.87 -19.23 5.43
C ALA A 83 6.26 -18.69 5.02
N ALA A 84 7.04 -19.48 4.28
CA ALA A 84 8.37 -19.09 3.78
C ALA A 84 8.34 -18.15 2.55
N GLY A 85 7.16 -17.78 2.07
CA GLY A 85 6.98 -16.98 0.85
C GLY A 85 6.85 -17.83 -0.42
N PHE A 86 6.77 -17.17 -1.56
CA PHE A 86 6.49 -17.79 -2.87
C PHE A 86 7.41 -17.32 -4.01
N LYS A 87 8.57 -16.74 -3.68
CA LYS A 87 9.60 -16.37 -4.67
C LYS A 87 9.96 -17.52 -5.63
N HIS A 88 10.19 -18.71 -5.10
CA HIS A 88 10.55 -19.89 -5.92
C HIS A 88 9.45 -20.25 -6.93
N ILE A 89 8.18 -20.11 -6.55
CA ILE A 89 7.02 -20.35 -7.43
C ILE A 89 7.05 -19.36 -8.61
N ILE A 90 7.32 -18.07 -8.34
CA ILE A 90 7.42 -17.06 -9.40
C ILE A 90 8.59 -17.39 -10.33
N GLN A 91 9.77 -17.70 -9.78
CA GLN A 91 10.96 -17.99 -10.58
C GLN A 91 10.78 -19.22 -11.47
N GLU A 92 10.10 -20.26 -10.98
CA GLU A 92 9.79 -21.47 -11.75
C GLU A 92 8.80 -21.21 -12.89
N HIS A 93 7.75 -20.42 -12.65
CA HIS A 93 6.62 -20.32 -13.57
C HIS A 93 6.59 -19.06 -14.44
N ALA A 94 7.24 -17.97 -14.03
CA ALA A 94 7.19 -16.69 -14.75
C ALA A 94 7.58 -16.76 -16.25
N PRO A 95 8.60 -17.54 -16.67
CA PRO A 95 9.00 -17.61 -18.09
C PRO A 95 7.87 -18.04 -19.04
N ASP A 96 6.95 -18.86 -18.55
CA ASP A 96 5.82 -19.40 -19.30
C ASP A 96 4.47 -18.83 -18.84
N THR A 97 4.44 -17.71 -18.13
CA THR A 97 3.20 -17.13 -17.58
C THR A 97 2.81 -15.84 -18.31
N ASP A 98 1.52 -15.74 -18.67
CA ASP A 98 0.92 -14.55 -19.29
C ASP A 98 0.16 -13.67 -18.29
N LEU A 99 -0.27 -14.23 -17.16
CA LEU A 99 -0.99 -13.53 -16.09
C LEU A 99 -0.66 -14.15 -14.73
N ILE A 100 -0.39 -13.34 -13.72
CA ILE A 100 -0.28 -13.79 -12.33
C ILE A 100 -1.53 -13.38 -11.56
N VAL A 101 -2.28 -14.33 -11.01
CA VAL A 101 -3.43 -14.06 -10.16
C VAL A 101 -3.05 -14.27 -8.70
N ALA A 102 -3.01 -13.22 -7.90
CA ALA A 102 -2.69 -13.29 -6.47
C ALA A 102 -3.96 -13.25 -5.62
N ALA A 103 -4.28 -14.36 -4.96
CA ALA A 103 -5.36 -14.47 -3.99
C ALA A 103 -4.81 -14.44 -2.56
N GLY A 104 -4.84 -13.26 -1.93
CA GLY A 104 -4.24 -13.03 -0.62
C GLY A 104 -4.60 -11.66 -0.02
N GLY A 105 -3.95 -11.30 1.08
CA GLY A 105 -4.02 -9.96 1.67
C GLY A 105 -2.91 -9.04 1.17
N ASP A 106 -2.79 -7.85 1.78
CA ASP A 106 -1.78 -6.86 1.39
C ASP A 106 -0.34 -7.40 1.46
N GLY A 107 0.01 -8.23 2.47
CA GLY A 107 1.33 -8.87 2.53
C GLY A 107 1.64 -9.82 1.35
N THR A 108 0.64 -10.56 0.85
CA THR A 108 0.82 -11.39 -0.36
C THR A 108 1.05 -10.52 -1.60
N ILE A 109 0.38 -9.37 -1.68
CA ILE A 109 0.57 -8.42 -2.80
C ILE A 109 1.94 -7.73 -2.67
N SER A 110 2.34 -7.34 -1.46
CA SER A 110 3.63 -6.74 -1.18
C SER A 110 4.78 -7.67 -1.57
N GLU A 111 4.70 -8.95 -1.16
CA GLU A 111 5.69 -9.94 -1.54
C GLU A 111 5.76 -10.12 -3.06
N LEU A 112 4.60 -10.21 -3.74
CA LEU A 112 4.56 -10.32 -5.20
C LEU A 112 5.24 -9.11 -5.87
N VAL A 113 4.88 -7.89 -5.49
CA VAL A 113 5.49 -6.67 -6.05
C VAL A 113 6.99 -6.62 -5.79
N SER A 114 7.43 -7.01 -4.58
CA SER A 114 8.85 -7.09 -4.22
C SER A 114 9.61 -8.06 -5.13
N ILE A 115 9.04 -9.24 -5.40
CA ILE A 115 9.64 -10.25 -6.30
C ILE A 115 9.69 -9.72 -7.74
N LEU A 116 8.56 -9.24 -8.27
CA LEU A 116 8.47 -8.76 -9.65
C LEU A 116 9.46 -7.62 -9.91
N GLY A 117 9.55 -6.65 -8.99
CA GLY A 117 10.48 -5.53 -9.11
C GLY A 117 11.96 -5.94 -9.00
N LYS A 118 12.30 -6.87 -8.11
CA LYS A 118 13.70 -7.34 -7.94
C LYS A 118 14.18 -8.19 -9.12
N GLU A 119 13.30 -9.02 -9.66
CA GLU A 119 13.62 -9.94 -10.75
C GLU A 119 13.34 -9.31 -12.13
N ASN A 120 12.90 -8.04 -12.18
CA ASN A 120 12.54 -7.30 -13.39
C ASN A 120 11.50 -8.04 -14.26
N ILE A 121 10.50 -8.65 -13.62
CA ILE A 121 9.44 -9.41 -14.27
C ILE A 121 8.27 -8.48 -14.58
N ASN A 122 7.95 -8.33 -15.87
CA ASN A 122 6.82 -7.53 -16.34
C ASN A 122 5.70 -8.44 -16.89
N ILE A 123 4.98 -9.08 -15.97
CA ILE A 123 3.79 -9.89 -16.25
C ILE A 123 2.58 -9.19 -15.61
N PRO A 124 1.46 -9.00 -16.34
CA PRO A 124 0.24 -8.47 -15.76
C PRO A 124 -0.20 -9.28 -14.54
N ILE A 125 -0.76 -8.59 -13.55
CA ILE A 125 -1.30 -9.22 -12.36
C ILE A 125 -2.79 -8.99 -12.22
N ALA A 126 -3.48 -9.94 -11.59
CA ALA A 126 -4.82 -9.80 -11.07
C ALA A 126 -4.81 -10.03 -9.56
N VAL A 127 -5.56 -9.23 -8.81
CA VAL A 127 -5.63 -9.34 -7.36
C VAL A 127 -7.00 -9.81 -6.93
N ILE A 128 -7.03 -10.84 -6.09
CA ILE A 128 -8.23 -11.36 -5.45
C ILE A 128 -8.11 -11.13 -3.93
N PRO A 129 -8.83 -10.15 -3.36
CA PRO A 129 -8.64 -9.76 -1.97
C PRO A 129 -9.18 -10.82 -1.02
N ALA A 130 -8.27 -11.58 -0.41
CA ALA A 130 -8.56 -12.63 0.57
C ALA A 130 -8.02 -12.30 1.98
N GLY A 131 -7.47 -11.11 2.17
CA GLY A 131 -7.04 -10.60 3.48
C GLY A 131 -8.13 -9.86 4.24
N THR A 132 -7.77 -9.32 5.41
CA THR A 132 -8.70 -8.57 6.29
C THR A 132 -8.76 -7.07 5.95
N VAL A 133 -7.64 -6.47 5.56
CA VAL A 133 -7.50 -5.02 5.33
C VAL A 133 -7.76 -4.69 3.85
N ASN A 134 -6.93 -5.25 2.96
CA ASN A 134 -6.99 -5.16 1.51
C ASN A 134 -6.96 -3.70 1.01
N ASP A 135 -6.05 -2.88 1.57
CA ASP A 135 -5.89 -1.48 1.18
C ASP A 135 -5.56 -1.33 -0.31
N PHE A 136 -4.72 -2.24 -0.85
CA PHE A 136 -4.40 -2.24 -2.29
C PHE A 136 -5.66 -2.45 -3.15
N ALA A 137 -6.54 -3.38 -2.74
CA ALA A 137 -7.79 -3.64 -3.46
C ALA A 137 -8.75 -2.45 -3.38
N ARG A 138 -8.87 -1.82 -2.21
CA ARG A 138 -9.71 -0.62 -2.01
C ARG A 138 -9.26 0.52 -2.92
N ALA A 139 -7.97 0.82 -2.94
CA ALA A 139 -7.42 1.92 -3.73
C ALA A 139 -7.55 1.70 -5.25
N ASN A 140 -7.62 0.44 -5.68
CA ASN A 140 -7.72 0.07 -7.10
C ASN A 140 -9.14 -0.30 -7.55
N ASN A 141 -10.16 -0.08 -6.70
CA ASN A 141 -11.57 -0.39 -6.95
C ASN A 141 -11.85 -1.88 -7.25
N ILE A 142 -11.08 -2.77 -6.63
CA ILE A 142 -11.27 -4.22 -6.77
C ILE A 142 -12.36 -4.68 -5.79
N PRO A 143 -13.35 -5.50 -6.22
CA PRO A 143 -14.40 -6.00 -5.32
C PRO A 143 -13.80 -6.70 -4.09
N LEU A 144 -14.19 -6.26 -2.89
CA LEU A 144 -13.60 -6.78 -1.64
C LEU A 144 -14.08 -8.18 -1.26
N ASN A 145 -15.13 -8.69 -1.90
CA ASN A 145 -15.53 -10.08 -1.75
C ASN A 145 -14.70 -10.94 -2.72
N PRO A 146 -13.87 -11.88 -2.23
CA PRO A 146 -12.97 -12.63 -3.11
C PRO A 146 -13.70 -13.45 -4.18
N ILE A 147 -14.90 -13.98 -3.88
CA ILE A 147 -15.69 -14.71 -4.87
C ILE A 147 -16.23 -13.77 -5.95
N THR A 148 -16.68 -12.57 -5.57
CA THR A 148 -17.09 -11.55 -6.54
C THR A 148 -15.90 -11.11 -7.40
N ALA A 149 -14.75 -10.79 -6.79
CA ALA A 149 -13.54 -10.42 -7.53
C ALA A 149 -13.12 -11.52 -8.53
N ALA A 150 -13.17 -12.78 -8.13
CA ALA A 150 -12.84 -13.90 -9.00
C ALA A 150 -13.84 -14.09 -10.16
N LYS A 151 -15.13 -13.83 -9.92
CA LYS A 151 -16.17 -13.87 -10.97
C LYS A 151 -16.07 -12.72 -11.96
N GLU A 152 -15.72 -11.54 -11.45
CA GLU A 152 -15.70 -10.29 -12.22
C GLU A 152 -14.34 -9.99 -12.84
N LEU A 153 -13.31 -10.81 -12.56
CA LEU A 153 -11.99 -10.69 -13.16
C LEU A 153 -12.09 -10.67 -14.68
N ASP A 154 -11.70 -9.55 -15.28
CA ASP A 154 -11.57 -9.36 -16.73
C ASP A 154 -10.09 -9.24 -17.10
N THR A 155 -9.61 -10.16 -17.92
CA THR A 155 -8.21 -10.20 -18.38
C THR A 155 -7.95 -9.39 -19.65
N SER A 156 -9.01 -8.85 -20.28
CA SER A 156 -8.91 -8.11 -21.54
C SER A 156 -8.49 -6.66 -21.35
N ILE A 157 -8.74 -6.09 -20.16
CA ILE A 157 -8.43 -4.72 -19.79
C ILE A 157 -7.36 -4.69 -18.72
N THR A 158 -6.30 -3.92 -18.97
CA THR A 158 -5.24 -3.66 -17.98
C THR A 158 -5.00 -2.17 -17.82
N LYS A 159 -4.61 -1.77 -16.62
CA LYS A 159 -4.10 -0.44 -16.28
C LYS A 159 -2.69 -0.56 -15.70
N THR A 160 -1.88 0.48 -15.87
CA THR A 160 -0.63 0.60 -15.13
C THR A 160 -0.84 1.37 -13.84
N ILE A 161 -0.14 0.97 -12.80
CA ILE A 161 -0.06 1.70 -11.53
C ILE A 161 1.40 1.84 -11.14
N ASP A 162 1.70 2.87 -10.37
CA ASP A 162 3.02 3.07 -9.80
C ASP A 162 3.25 2.14 -8.61
N THR A 163 4.51 1.78 -8.38
CA THR A 163 4.96 1.12 -7.16
C THR A 163 6.05 1.96 -6.50
N ILE A 164 6.53 1.50 -5.34
CA ILE A 164 7.60 2.19 -4.61
C ILE A 164 8.85 1.34 -4.64
N LYS A 165 9.99 1.95 -4.98
CA LYS A 165 11.31 1.38 -4.73
C LYS A 165 11.86 1.95 -3.42
N ILE A 166 12.28 1.07 -2.53
CA ILE A 166 12.86 1.39 -1.21
C ILE A 166 14.25 0.77 -1.17
N ASN A 167 15.30 1.57 -1.33
CA ASN A 167 16.67 1.05 -1.49
C ASN A 167 16.73 -0.05 -2.57
N ASN A 168 16.96 -1.31 -2.16
CA ASN A 168 17.06 -2.49 -3.03
C ASN A 168 15.80 -3.39 -2.97
N THR A 169 14.70 -2.92 -2.39
CA THR A 169 13.42 -3.63 -2.34
C THR A 169 12.31 -2.80 -2.98
N TYR A 170 11.15 -3.42 -3.18
CA TYR A 170 9.97 -2.75 -3.68
C TYR A 170 8.81 -2.95 -2.72
N ALA A 171 7.89 -2.00 -2.74
CA ALA A 171 6.63 -2.02 -2.02
C ALA A 171 5.51 -1.72 -3.00
N ALA A 172 4.35 -2.32 -2.77
CA ALA A 172 3.15 -2.11 -3.54
C ALA A 172 2.66 -0.67 -3.39
N TYR A 173 2.66 -0.11 -2.17
CA TYR A 173 2.08 1.21 -1.98
C TYR A 173 2.58 2.03 -0.80
N MET A 174 3.24 1.49 0.24
CA MET A 174 3.69 2.32 1.36
C MET A 174 4.94 1.87 2.09
N VAL A 175 5.59 2.85 2.72
CA VAL A 175 6.52 2.69 3.84
C VAL A 175 6.14 3.64 4.98
N ALA A 176 6.22 3.16 6.21
CA ALA A 176 5.82 3.88 7.40
C ALA A 176 6.81 3.69 8.56
N PHE A 177 6.93 4.73 9.38
CA PHE A 177 7.83 4.82 10.53
C PHE A 177 7.05 5.18 11.79
N GLY A 178 7.49 4.62 12.91
CA GLY A 178 6.82 4.75 14.20
C GLY A 178 5.67 3.78 14.39
N ASN A 179 5.30 3.56 15.65
CA ASN A 179 4.34 2.53 16.05
C ASN A 179 2.87 3.01 16.02
N PHE A 180 2.58 4.07 15.26
CA PHE A 180 1.26 4.65 15.15
C PHE A 180 0.28 3.69 14.45
N MET A 181 0.65 3.12 13.30
CA MET A 181 -0.26 2.27 12.52
C MET A 181 -0.63 0.98 13.25
N THR A 182 0.32 0.34 13.90
CA THR A 182 0.06 -0.85 14.72
C THR A 182 -0.85 -0.52 15.91
N SER A 183 -0.70 0.67 16.50
CA SER A 183 -1.57 1.18 17.57
C SER A 183 -2.96 1.58 17.06
N PHE A 184 -3.06 2.18 15.88
CA PHE A 184 -4.30 2.61 15.21
C PHE A 184 -5.11 1.44 14.65
N ALA A 185 -4.47 0.35 14.21
CA ALA A 185 -5.18 -0.88 13.84
C ALA A 185 -5.81 -1.56 15.06
N LYS A 186 -5.14 -1.53 16.22
CA LYS A 186 -5.69 -2.01 17.50
C LYS A 186 -6.91 -1.17 17.89
N VAL A 187 -6.77 0.15 18.00
CA VAL A 187 -7.76 1.15 17.49
C VAL A 187 -9.06 0.65 16.85
N ASN A 188 -9.01 0.56 15.53
CA ASN A 188 -10.15 0.31 14.67
C ASN A 188 -10.81 -1.06 14.90
N SER A 189 -10.01 -2.12 15.09
CA SER A 189 -10.54 -3.45 15.45
C SER A 189 -11.27 -3.40 16.79
N SER A 190 -10.83 -2.52 17.68
CA SER A 190 -11.45 -2.34 18.98
C SER A 190 -12.87 -1.78 18.89
N VAL A 191 -13.03 -0.74 18.07
CA VAL A 191 -14.31 -0.05 17.87
C VAL A 191 -15.37 -0.93 17.21
N LYS A 192 -14.96 -1.95 16.44
CA LYS A 192 -15.86 -2.87 15.73
C LYS A 192 -16.47 -3.97 16.61
N ASN A 193 -15.96 -4.22 17.82
CA ASN A 193 -16.48 -5.27 18.71
C ASN A 193 -17.62 -4.78 19.62
N LYS A 194 -18.68 -5.60 19.77
CA LYS A 194 -19.98 -5.25 20.40
C LYS A 194 -19.99 -5.08 21.94
N VAL A 195 -18.85 -5.14 22.62
CA VAL A 195 -18.80 -5.08 24.10
C VAL A 195 -18.18 -3.75 24.56
N GLY A 196 -19.00 -2.88 25.17
CA GLY A 196 -18.55 -1.68 25.90
C GLY A 196 -17.80 -0.63 25.09
N ARG A 197 -18.47 0.00 24.11
CA ARG A 197 -17.91 1.00 23.17
C ARG A 197 -16.97 2.03 23.82
N GLY A 198 -17.32 2.58 24.99
CA GLY A 198 -16.53 3.62 25.67
C GLY A 198 -15.20 3.15 26.25
N ALA A 199 -15.19 2.03 26.98
CA ALA A 199 -13.98 1.52 27.65
C ALA A 199 -12.88 1.13 26.65
N TYR A 200 -13.29 0.62 25.48
CA TYR A 200 -12.35 0.15 24.47
C TYR A 200 -11.81 1.28 23.59
N LEU A 201 -12.64 2.29 23.28
CA LEU A 201 -12.19 3.57 22.72
C LEU A 201 -11.14 4.23 23.60
N ILE A 202 -11.36 4.27 24.93
CA ILE A 202 -10.39 4.81 25.89
C ILE A 202 -9.07 4.02 25.87
N LYS A 203 -9.11 2.68 25.82
CA LYS A 203 -7.89 1.84 25.73
C LYS A 203 -7.12 2.09 24.43
N GLY A 204 -7.84 2.25 23.32
CA GLY A 204 -7.25 2.59 22.04
C GLY A 204 -6.59 3.96 22.02
N LEU A 205 -7.30 5.00 22.49
CA LEU A 205 -6.77 6.36 22.63
C LEU A 205 -5.54 6.38 23.56
N ARG A 206 -5.56 5.65 24.68
CA ARG A 206 -4.39 5.51 25.57
C ARG A 206 -3.18 4.89 24.91
N THR A 207 -3.38 4.04 23.90
CA THR A 207 -2.27 3.44 23.13
C THR A 207 -1.64 4.47 22.22
N LEU A 208 -2.44 5.37 21.63
CA LEU A 208 -1.95 6.49 20.80
C LEU A 208 -1.24 7.58 21.62
N ILE A 209 -1.57 7.73 22.91
CA ILE A 209 -0.83 8.65 23.80
C ILE A 209 0.57 8.10 24.14
N LYS A 210 0.76 6.78 24.08
CA LYS A 210 2.04 6.11 24.40
C LYS A 210 2.99 5.99 23.21
N LEU A 211 2.71 6.71 22.12
CA LEU A 211 3.62 6.73 20.98
C LEU A 211 4.94 7.36 21.40
N THR A 212 6.03 6.67 21.10
CA THR A 212 7.37 7.18 21.34
C THR A 212 7.71 8.17 20.24
N PRO A 213 7.91 9.46 20.56
CA PRO A 213 8.40 10.42 19.59
C PRO A 213 9.80 10.02 19.11
N TYR A 214 10.09 10.29 17.85
CA TYR A 214 11.39 10.14 17.24
C TYR A 214 11.67 11.36 16.37
N ARG A 215 12.94 11.57 16.04
CA ARG A 215 13.35 12.63 15.12
C ARG A 215 13.54 12.05 13.74
N VAL A 216 12.94 12.68 12.73
CA VAL A 216 13.02 12.27 11.33
C VAL A 216 13.63 13.39 10.49
N SER A 217 14.62 13.05 9.68
CA SER A 217 15.09 13.87 8.56
C SER A 217 14.38 13.41 7.29
N ILE A 218 13.76 14.37 6.60
CA ILE A 218 13.10 14.15 5.32
C ILE A 218 13.76 15.08 4.32
N LYS A 219 14.31 14.50 3.26
CA LYS A 219 14.91 15.23 2.15
C LYS A 219 14.21 14.91 0.85
N ILE A 220 13.74 15.96 0.18
CA ILE A 220 13.03 15.92 -1.10
C ILE A 220 13.66 16.98 -1.98
N ASP A 221 14.20 16.60 -3.13
CA ASP A 221 14.88 17.51 -4.06
C ASP A 221 15.93 18.42 -3.36
N LYS A 222 15.60 19.71 -3.22
CA LYS A 222 16.44 20.72 -2.55
C LYS A 222 15.97 21.06 -1.12
N LEU A 223 14.83 20.52 -0.71
CA LEU A 223 14.29 20.70 0.64
C LEU A 223 14.84 19.60 1.55
N GLU A 224 15.40 20.00 2.68
CA GLU A 224 15.82 19.10 3.74
C GLU A 224 15.29 19.66 5.06
N MET A 225 14.68 18.78 5.87
CA MET A 225 14.11 19.18 7.14
C MET A 225 14.26 18.08 8.18
N GLU A 226 14.58 18.48 9.40
CA GLU A 226 14.51 17.62 10.58
C GLU A 226 13.35 18.03 11.47
N VAL A 227 12.45 17.10 11.76
CA VAL A 227 11.26 17.36 12.57
C VAL A 227 11.04 16.24 13.59
N ASP A 228 10.35 16.57 14.68
CA ASP A 228 9.87 15.55 15.61
C ASP A 228 8.63 14.87 15.02
N SER A 229 8.51 13.57 15.26
CA SER A 229 7.47 12.73 14.68
C SER A 229 6.99 11.68 15.67
N VAL A 230 5.72 11.33 15.60
CA VAL A 230 5.17 10.08 16.14
C VAL A 230 4.72 9.12 15.04
N PHE A 231 4.62 9.61 13.80
CA PHE A 231 4.25 8.84 12.62
C PHE A 231 4.71 9.53 11.34
N THR A 232 5.42 8.80 10.49
CA THR A 232 5.81 9.25 9.15
C THR A 232 5.39 8.18 8.16
N LEU A 233 4.73 8.57 7.08
CA LEU A 233 4.20 7.70 6.04
C LEU A 233 4.61 8.26 4.69
N ALA A 234 5.14 7.41 3.80
CA ALA A 234 5.19 7.69 2.37
C ALA A 234 4.29 6.67 1.67
N SER A 235 3.26 7.13 0.97
CA SER A 235 2.23 6.29 0.34
C SER A 235 1.98 6.67 -1.11
N LYS A 236 1.60 5.69 -1.93
CA LYS A 236 1.08 5.85 -3.30
C LYS A 236 -0.45 5.86 -3.37
N ILE A 237 -1.13 5.44 -2.31
CA ILE A 237 -2.59 5.26 -2.32
C ILE A 237 -3.28 6.09 -1.24
N SER A 238 -4.55 6.36 -1.48
CA SER A 238 -5.43 7.12 -0.60
C SER A 238 -5.87 6.34 0.66
N SER A 239 -5.93 5.01 0.56
CA SER A 239 -6.35 4.10 1.63
C SER A 239 -5.16 3.53 2.38
N VAL A 240 -5.09 3.75 3.70
CA VAL A 240 -4.11 3.10 4.57
C VAL A 240 -4.77 2.70 5.88
N GLY A 241 -4.59 1.45 6.30
CA GLY A 241 -5.17 0.89 7.53
C GLY A 241 -6.70 0.85 7.51
N SER A 242 -7.32 0.60 6.35
CA SER A 242 -8.76 0.68 6.12
C SER A 242 -9.39 2.09 6.23
N VAL A 243 -8.58 3.16 6.22
CA VAL A 243 -9.07 4.54 6.14
C VAL A 243 -8.97 5.00 4.69
N GLU A 244 -10.05 4.80 3.92
CA GLU A 244 -10.07 4.96 2.46
C GLU A 244 -9.70 6.36 1.96
N LYS A 245 -9.93 7.39 2.79
CA LYS A 245 -9.68 8.78 2.47
C LYS A 245 -8.56 9.38 3.32
N LEU A 246 -7.60 8.58 3.77
CA LEU A 246 -6.49 9.13 4.56
C LEU A 246 -5.73 10.20 3.75
N LEU A 247 -5.43 9.90 2.48
CA LEU A 247 -4.76 10.81 1.55
C LEU A 247 -5.60 10.98 0.28
N PRO A 248 -6.68 11.78 0.28
CA PRO A 248 -7.64 11.82 -0.83
C PRO A 248 -7.05 12.22 -2.19
N GLU A 249 -5.96 13.00 -2.17
CA GLU A 249 -5.28 13.46 -3.38
C GLU A 249 -4.38 12.38 -4.00
N ALA A 250 -4.08 11.30 -3.27
CA ALA A 250 -3.18 10.25 -3.73
C ALA A 250 -3.86 9.34 -4.74
N LYS A 251 -3.27 9.25 -5.94
CA LYS A 251 -3.70 8.35 -7.00
C LYS A 251 -2.63 7.27 -7.25
N PRO A 252 -3.04 6.03 -7.54
CA PRO A 252 -2.09 4.95 -7.79
C PRO A 252 -1.08 5.23 -8.92
N ASP A 253 -1.35 6.16 -9.83
CA ASP A 253 -0.59 6.42 -11.07
C ASP A 253 -0.16 7.89 -11.28
N ASP A 254 -0.27 8.75 -10.27
CA ASP A 254 0.07 10.18 -10.40
C ASP A 254 1.57 10.50 -10.43
N GLY A 255 2.44 9.50 -10.32
CA GLY A 255 3.88 9.68 -10.32
C GLY A 255 4.47 10.25 -9.03
N LEU A 256 3.68 10.41 -7.97
CA LEU A 256 4.10 11.05 -6.72
C LEU A 256 4.00 10.11 -5.51
N LEU A 257 4.97 10.21 -4.60
CA LEU A 257 4.86 9.80 -3.21
C LEU A 257 4.09 10.87 -2.45
N HIS A 258 3.14 10.45 -1.62
CA HIS A 258 2.43 11.31 -0.68
C HIS A 258 3.00 11.08 0.72
N ILE A 259 3.73 12.07 1.22
CA ILE A 259 4.49 11.99 2.45
C ILE A 259 3.74 12.75 3.54
N LEU A 260 3.35 12.04 4.59
CA LEU A 260 2.64 12.56 5.74
C LEU A 260 3.49 12.36 6.99
N ASN A 261 3.70 13.43 7.76
CA ASN A 261 4.36 13.38 9.06
C ASN A 261 3.45 13.96 10.14
N ILE A 262 3.24 13.22 11.22
CA ILE A 262 2.48 13.65 12.39
C ILE A 262 3.48 13.96 13.50
N GLU A 263 3.50 15.21 13.94
CA GLU A 263 4.27 15.67 15.09
C GLU A 263 3.77 15.06 16.42
N PRO A 264 4.51 15.21 17.54
CA PRO A 264 3.98 14.90 18.86
C PRO A 264 2.61 15.58 19.12
N ILE A 265 1.66 14.76 19.57
CA ILE A 265 0.24 15.10 19.71
C ILE A 265 -0.27 14.79 21.12
N ASN A 266 -1.23 15.58 21.58
CA ASN A 266 -1.97 15.32 22.82
C ASN A 266 -3.33 14.66 22.51
N ILE A 267 -4.15 14.42 23.55
CA ILE A 267 -5.45 13.76 23.41
C ILE A 267 -6.41 14.51 22.47
N LYS A 268 -6.44 15.84 22.55
CA LYS A 268 -7.32 16.66 21.70
C LYS A 268 -6.92 16.51 20.23
N ASP A 269 -5.62 16.57 19.95
CA ASP A 269 -5.08 16.38 18.61
C ASP A 269 -5.41 14.98 18.08
N ILE A 270 -5.28 13.93 18.89
CA ILE A 270 -5.63 12.55 18.50
C ILE A 270 -7.10 12.46 18.05
N VAL A 271 -8.03 12.99 18.86
CA VAL A 271 -9.46 12.95 18.54
C VAL A 271 -9.75 13.71 17.24
N GLN A 272 -9.15 14.88 17.08
CA GLN A 272 -9.31 15.69 15.88
C GLN A 272 -8.72 15.01 14.63
N LEU A 273 -7.53 14.40 14.76
CA LEU A 273 -6.88 13.65 13.68
C LEU A 273 -7.68 12.43 13.25
N ILE A 274 -8.27 11.68 14.19
CA ILE A 274 -9.15 10.55 13.86
C ILE A 274 -10.34 11.06 13.01
N TYR A 275 -11.03 12.10 13.45
CA TYR A 275 -12.15 12.68 12.71
C TYR A 275 -11.72 13.18 11.32
N MET A 276 -10.60 13.89 11.25
CA MET A 276 -10.07 14.42 10.00
C MET A 276 -9.58 13.32 9.05
N ALA A 277 -9.04 12.21 9.56
CA ALA A 277 -8.66 11.05 8.74
C ALA A 277 -9.87 10.41 8.05
N PHE A 278 -10.97 10.20 8.78
CA PHE A 278 -12.20 9.62 8.21
C PHE A 278 -12.96 10.57 7.27
N THR A 279 -12.79 11.88 7.44
CA THR A 279 -13.41 12.89 6.56
C THR A 279 -12.54 13.33 5.40
N GLY A 280 -11.31 12.80 5.29
CA GLY A 280 -10.36 13.18 4.23
C GLY A 280 -9.73 14.55 4.38
N ASN A 281 -9.58 15.03 5.62
CA ASN A 281 -9.04 16.33 5.93
C ASN A 281 -7.78 16.28 6.80
N ILE A 282 -7.18 15.10 7.06
CA ILE A 282 -6.04 14.97 8.00
C ILE A 282 -4.89 15.93 7.68
N THR A 283 -4.62 16.20 6.41
CA THR A 283 -3.57 17.10 5.92
C THR A 283 -3.79 18.58 6.27
N LYS A 284 -4.98 18.94 6.76
CA LYS A 284 -5.31 20.31 7.22
C LYS A 284 -5.01 20.53 8.71
N HIS A 285 -4.65 19.48 9.44
CA HIS A 285 -4.36 19.59 10.87
C HIS A 285 -3.00 20.26 11.10
N PRO A 286 -2.85 21.19 12.06
CA PRO A 286 -1.58 21.91 12.28
C PRO A 286 -0.42 21.01 12.71
N LYS A 287 -0.70 19.84 13.30
CA LYS A 287 0.28 18.80 13.64
C LYS A 287 0.62 17.84 12.51
N VAL A 288 0.13 18.10 11.31
CA VAL A 288 0.34 17.24 10.14
C VAL A 288 1.07 18.04 9.08
N MET A 289 2.28 17.60 8.78
CA MET A 289 3.00 18.00 7.60
C MET A 289 2.64 17.06 6.46
N TYR A 290 2.40 17.63 5.27
CA TYR A 290 2.07 16.90 4.07
C TYR A 290 2.86 17.43 2.89
N LEU A 291 3.58 16.54 2.20
CA LEU A 291 4.46 16.82 1.08
C LEU A 291 4.20 15.81 -0.04
N THR A 292 4.55 16.18 -1.28
CA THR A 292 4.58 15.26 -2.42
C THR A 292 5.93 15.32 -3.12
N ALA A 293 6.39 14.17 -3.62
CA ALA A 293 7.70 14.05 -4.25
C ALA A 293 7.80 12.84 -5.17
N GLU A 294 8.63 12.87 -6.21
CA GLU A 294 8.95 11.64 -6.97
C GLU A 294 9.94 10.72 -6.19
N GLN A 295 10.74 11.32 -5.31
CA GLN A 295 11.69 10.62 -4.46
C GLN A 295 11.90 11.34 -3.13
N ALA A 296 12.20 10.60 -2.08
CA ALA A 296 12.55 11.14 -0.77
C ALA A 296 13.61 10.27 -0.08
N GLU A 297 14.54 10.91 0.60
CA GLU A 297 15.41 10.26 1.58
C GLU A 297 14.82 10.49 2.97
N ILE A 298 14.57 9.40 3.71
CA ILE A 298 13.97 9.43 5.04
C ILE A 298 14.94 8.73 6.01
N LYS A 299 15.35 9.46 7.03
CA LYS A 299 16.26 8.99 8.08
C LYS A 299 15.65 9.27 9.44
N THR A 300 15.79 8.36 10.37
CA THR A 300 15.34 8.49 11.76
C THR A 300 16.43 8.05 12.71
N LYS A 301 16.34 8.52 13.95
CA LYS A 301 17.17 8.02 15.05
C LYS A 301 16.29 7.17 15.98
N ASP A 302 16.87 6.11 16.52
CA ASP A 302 16.30 5.30 17.61
C ASP A 302 15.07 4.42 17.27
N LEU A 303 14.65 4.34 16.01
CA LEU A 303 13.67 3.35 15.57
C LEU A 303 14.33 1.99 15.37
N LYS A 304 13.64 0.93 15.82
CA LYS A 304 14.06 -0.47 15.63
C LYS A 304 13.46 -1.09 14.39
N GLU A 305 12.27 -0.66 14.02
CA GLU A 305 11.47 -1.26 12.96
C GLU A 305 10.89 -0.17 12.06
N MET A 306 10.63 -0.55 10.80
CA MET A 306 9.82 0.18 9.84
C MET A 306 8.74 -0.76 9.29
N ASN A 307 7.66 -0.19 8.77
CA ASN A 307 6.57 -0.94 8.18
C ASN A 307 6.57 -0.75 6.66
N ILE A 308 6.50 -1.83 5.89
CA ILE A 308 6.37 -1.79 4.43
C ILE A 308 5.12 -2.61 4.07
N ASP A 309 4.13 -1.96 3.45
CA ASP A 309 2.83 -2.53 3.07
C ASP A 309 2.13 -3.38 4.15
N GLY A 310 2.35 -3.06 5.44
CA GLY A 310 1.75 -3.78 6.57
C GLY A 310 2.69 -4.72 7.32
N ASP A 311 3.79 -5.14 6.71
CA ASP A 311 4.77 -6.03 7.33
C ASP A 311 5.91 -5.26 8.02
N LEU A 312 6.44 -5.81 9.12
CA LEU A 312 7.52 -5.21 9.91
C LEU A 312 8.89 -5.66 9.39
N TYR A 313 9.80 -4.69 9.27
CA TYR A 313 11.18 -4.88 8.87
C TYR A 313 12.09 -4.16 9.86
N ASP A 314 13.33 -4.63 10.01
CA ASP A 314 14.35 -3.87 10.73
C ASP A 314 14.49 -2.47 10.12
N TYR A 315 14.58 -1.48 10.99
CA TYR A 315 14.77 -0.10 10.59
C TYR A 315 16.06 0.07 9.78
N LYS A 316 15.96 0.85 8.69
CA LYS A 316 17.08 1.33 7.89
C LYS A 316 16.75 2.75 7.43
N ASP A 317 17.78 3.56 7.22
CA ASP A 317 17.64 4.76 6.40
C ASP A 317 17.17 4.35 5.00
N VAL A 318 16.18 5.05 4.47
CA VAL A 318 15.59 4.69 3.18
C VAL A 318 15.68 5.82 2.17
N MET A 319 16.05 5.44 0.95
CA MET A 319 15.75 6.17 -0.25
C MET A 319 14.51 5.56 -0.89
N VAL A 320 13.44 6.35 -0.95
CA VAL A 320 12.12 5.98 -1.46
C VAL A 320 11.93 6.69 -2.78
N SER A 321 11.53 5.98 -3.83
CA SER A 321 11.27 6.58 -5.14
C SER A 321 10.08 5.91 -5.82
N VAL A 322 9.36 6.69 -6.63
CA VAL A 322 8.26 6.17 -7.45
C VAL A 322 8.82 5.38 -8.63
N VAL A 323 8.33 4.15 -8.80
CA VAL A 323 8.51 3.38 -10.03
C VAL A 323 7.27 3.61 -10.87
N LYS A 324 7.37 4.55 -11.81
CA LYS A 324 6.25 4.89 -12.71
C LYS A 324 5.86 3.68 -13.54
N ASP A 325 4.56 3.42 -13.64
CA ASP A 325 4.02 2.23 -14.33
C ASP A 325 4.64 0.91 -13.83
N GLY A 326 5.07 0.86 -12.56
CA GLY A 326 5.81 -0.26 -11.97
C GLY A 326 5.05 -1.58 -11.90
N LEU A 327 3.72 -1.56 -12.10
CA LEU A 327 2.90 -2.76 -12.14
C LEU A 327 1.78 -2.63 -13.18
N THR A 328 1.57 -3.68 -13.97
CA THR A 328 0.40 -3.81 -14.85
C THR A 328 -0.68 -4.64 -14.13
N LEU A 329 -1.84 -4.06 -13.89
CA LEU A 329 -2.96 -4.62 -13.12
C LEU A 329 -4.17 -4.82 -14.04
N THR A 330 -4.83 -5.98 -13.98
CA THR A 330 -6.14 -6.19 -14.62
C THR A 330 -7.18 -5.25 -14.02
N ASP A 331 -8.03 -4.64 -14.84
CA ASP A 331 -9.06 -3.73 -14.36
C ASP A 331 -10.46 -4.20 -14.72
N ASN A 332 -11.35 -4.23 -13.74
CA ASN A 332 -12.73 -4.69 -13.89
C ASN A 332 -13.66 -3.51 -14.19
N GLN A 333 -13.32 -2.67 -15.16
CA GLN A 333 -14.17 -1.54 -15.55
C GLN A 333 -15.50 -2.06 -16.08
N LYS A 334 -16.51 -2.12 -15.22
CA LYS A 334 -17.90 -2.02 -15.67
C LYS A 334 -18.10 -0.55 -16.00
N ASN A 335 -18.29 -0.25 -17.28
CA ASN A 335 -18.81 1.03 -17.75
C ASN A 335 -20.04 1.47 -16.94
#